data_AF-A0AAE9F8Q7-F1
#
_entry.id   AF-A0AAE9F8Q7-F1
#
_cell.length_a   1.000
_cell.length_b   1.000
_cell.length_c   1.000
_cell.angle_alpha   90.00
_cell.angle_beta   90.00
_cell.angle_gamma   90.00
#
_symmetry.space_group_name_H-M   'P 1'
#
loop_
_entity.id
_entity.type
_entity.pdbx_description
1 polymer ?
#
loop_
_entity_poly.entity_id
_entity_poly.type
_entity_poly.pdbx_seq_one_letter_code
_entity_poly.pdbx_strand_id
1 'polypeptide(L)'
;MLPRMLKMRTVGTVLAVVWLFVLAFIYVQSTNSSELKNQGHPPPPLPLDAIKPRSMDNDENRLKKQAPPIPTIDLAEDTTIHKRTEAGVTWQNFDVEKFLNKGKWHKGEDKYKANSFNQEASDALNPTRKIPDSREAPCRDVDYSKYEMRPTTVIITYHNEARSSLLRTVFSVFNMSPEALLMEIVLVDDNSEDVEIGKELAQIEKIKVLRNNQREGLIRSRVKGAQVAQAPILTFLDSHIECNQKWLEPLLSRIAENPKAVVAPIIDVINVDNFNYVGASADLRGGFDWTLVFRWEFMNEELRKDRHAHPTAPIKSPTMAGGLFAISKEWFEELGTYDLDMEVWGGENLEMSFRVWQCGGSLEILPCSRVGHVFRKKHPYTFPGGSGNVFQKNTRRAAEVWMDEYKAIYLKNVPSARFVNYGDIGDRLAIRDRLQCKSFKWYLDTVYPQLAVPKKTPGKSLQMKIGHLCLDSMARKENEAPALFACHGTGGNQEWIFDDLTKTFKNAISQMCLDFSAEKKDVVMVKCENLRSNTMVVEKNGWLTQGGMCLTVTQKSPNSEYQIFGSHCDVKNGAQRWIFEKLETFES
;
A
#
# COMPACT_ATOMS: atom_id res chain seq x y z
N MET A 1 5.03 -56.40 -22.05
CA MET A 1 5.84 -55.75 -20.99
C MET A 1 6.72 -54.58 -21.45
N LEU A 2 6.76 -54.22 -22.74
CA LEU A 2 7.64 -53.15 -23.27
C LEU A 2 7.19 -51.66 -23.09
N PRO A 3 5.89 -51.29 -22.97
CA PRO A 3 5.51 -49.86 -22.98
C PRO A 3 5.62 -49.15 -21.61
N ARG A 4 5.85 -49.87 -20.51
CA ARG A 4 6.04 -49.28 -19.17
C ARG A 4 7.48 -48.82 -18.88
N MET A 5 8.48 -49.45 -19.49
CA MET A 5 9.89 -49.08 -19.29
C MET A 5 10.31 -47.80 -20.03
N LEU A 6 9.65 -47.47 -21.15
CA LEU A 6 9.96 -46.26 -21.92
C LEU A 6 9.48 -44.96 -21.23
N LYS A 7 8.35 -45.01 -20.50
CA LYS A 7 7.83 -43.87 -19.72
C LYS A 7 8.65 -43.56 -18.46
N MET A 8 9.25 -44.57 -17.82
CA MET A 8 10.08 -44.36 -16.63
C MET A 8 11.43 -43.72 -16.96
N ARG A 9 12.02 -44.06 -18.12
CA ARG A 9 13.26 -43.43 -18.60
C ARG A 9 13.07 -41.94 -18.93
N THR A 10 11.96 -41.55 -19.55
CA THR A 10 11.68 -40.14 -19.88
C THR A 10 11.46 -39.29 -18.64
N VAL A 11 10.74 -39.78 -17.64
CA VAL A 11 10.53 -39.06 -16.36
C VAL A 11 11.83 -38.90 -15.57
N GLY A 12 12.67 -39.94 -15.51
CA GLY A 12 13.98 -39.86 -14.86
C GLY A 12 14.93 -38.85 -15.54
N THR A 13 14.88 -38.76 -16.87
CA THR A 13 15.72 -37.81 -17.63
C THR A 13 15.26 -36.37 -17.42
N VAL A 14 13.95 -36.12 -17.38
CA VAL A 14 13.39 -34.78 -17.10
C VAL A 14 13.71 -34.32 -15.68
N LEU A 15 13.59 -35.22 -14.69
CA LEU A 15 13.94 -34.90 -13.29
C LEU A 15 15.43 -34.60 -13.14
N ALA A 16 16.32 -35.33 -13.83
CA ALA A 16 17.75 -35.06 -13.81
C ALA A 16 18.11 -33.70 -14.43
N VAL A 17 17.46 -33.32 -15.53
CA VAL A 17 17.67 -32.00 -16.17
C VAL A 17 17.17 -30.87 -15.27
N VAL A 18 16.00 -31.01 -14.65
CA VAL A 18 15.48 -30.02 -13.68
C VAL A 18 16.42 -29.89 -12.48
N TRP A 19 16.98 -30.99 -11.98
CA TRP A 19 17.93 -30.96 -10.86
C TRP A 19 19.24 -30.26 -11.22
N LEU A 20 19.74 -30.46 -12.45
CA LEU A 20 20.93 -29.75 -12.96
C LEU A 20 20.69 -28.24 -13.12
N PHE A 21 19.49 -27.82 -13.55
CA PHE A 21 19.13 -26.39 -13.60
C PHE A 21 19.02 -25.76 -12.21
N VAL A 22 18.49 -26.49 -11.22
CA VAL A 22 18.43 -26.02 -9.83
C VAL A 22 19.83 -25.88 -9.24
N LEU A 23 20.72 -26.85 -9.47
CA LEU A 23 22.12 -26.73 -9.04
C LEU A 23 22.86 -25.58 -9.73
N ALA A 24 22.65 -25.38 -11.03
CA ALA A 24 23.24 -24.26 -11.75
C ALA A 24 22.72 -22.91 -11.23
N PHE A 25 21.43 -22.82 -10.89
CA PHE A 25 20.83 -21.63 -10.29
C PHE A 25 21.40 -21.34 -8.89
N ILE A 26 21.57 -22.37 -8.05
CA ILE A 26 22.19 -22.24 -6.72
C ILE A 26 23.67 -21.84 -6.86
N TYR A 27 24.40 -22.41 -7.81
CA TYR A 27 25.81 -22.07 -8.06
C TYR A 27 25.96 -20.62 -8.53
N VAL A 28 25.12 -20.15 -9.46
CA VAL A 28 25.14 -18.76 -9.95
C VAL A 28 24.76 -17.76 -8.85
N GLN A 29 23.80 -18.08 -7.98
CA GLN A 29 23.49 -17.25 -6.81
C GLN A 29 24.61 -17.25 -5.77
N SER A 30 25.29 -18.38 -5.59
CA SER A 30 26.45 -18.50 -4.69
C SER A 30 27.64 -17.66 -5.18
N THR A 31 27.89 -17.59 -6.49
CA THR A 31 29.01 -16.81 -7.06
C THR A 31 28.71 -15.31 -7.14
N ASN A 32 27.45 -14.90 -7.28
CA ASN A 32 27.06 -13.49 -7.22
C ASN A 32 27.13 -12.89 -5.80
N SER A 33 27.11 -13.73 -4.76
CA SER A 33 27.28 -13.26 -3.38
C SER A 33 28.74 -12.90 -3.03
N SER A 34 29.73 -13.33 -3.81
CA SER A 34 31.15 -13.07 -3.53
C SER A 34 31.67 -11.71 -4.01
N GLU A 35 30.98 -11.02 -4.93
CA GLU A 35 31.44 -9.72 -5.47
C GLU A 35 30.96 -8.49 -4.68
N LEU A 36 30.10 -8.65 -3.67
CA LEU A 36 29.60 -7.53 -2.84
C LEU A 36 30.37 -7.33 -1.52
N LYS A 37 31.51 -8.01 -1.31
CA LYS A 37 32.23 -7.99 -0.01
C LYS A 37 33.35 -6.96 0.13
N ASN A 38 33.62 -6.10 -0.85
CA ASN A 38 34.68 -5.09 -0.73
C ASN A 38 34.19 -3.71 -1.15
N GLN A 39 33.59 -2.96 -0.22
CA GLN A 39 33.76 -1.51 -0.04
C GLN A 39 32.81 -1.00 1.05
N GLY A 40 33.37 -0.43 2.13
CA GLY A 40 32.60 0.28 3.16
C GLY A 40 33.20 0.12 4.55
N HIS A 41 34.07 1.04 4.95
CA HIS A 41 34.43 1.20 6.36
C HIS A 41 33.18 1.52 7.19
N PRO A 42 33.02 0.95 8.40
CA PRO A 42 31.90 1.30 9.27
C PRO A 42 32.05 2.76 9.75
N PRO A 43 30.96 3.55 9.81
CA PRO A 43 31.00 4.87 10.40
C PRO A 43 31.26 4.79 11.92
N PRO A 44 31.88 5.81 12.52
CA PRO A 44 32.15 5.81 13.95
C PRO A 44 30.84 5.80 14.77
N PRO A 45 30.84 5.16 15.95
CA PRO A 45 29.66 5.11 16.81
C PRO A 45 29.30 6.51 17.31
N LEU A 46 28.00 6.83 17.25
CA LEU A 46 27.45 8.05 17.84
C LEU A 46 27.60 8.03 19.37
N PRO A 47 27.89 9.17 20.03
CA PRO A 47 27.99 9.24 21.48
C PRO A 47 26.66 8.86 22.14
N LEU A 48 26.74 7.96 23.12
CA LEU A 48 25.68 7.61 24.05
C LEU A 48 25.50 8.75 25.06
N ASP A 49 24.81 9.82 24.67
CA ASP A 49 24.25 10.75 25.64
C ASP A 49 22.94 11.37 25.13
N ALA A 50 21.92 11.27 26.00
CA ALA A 50 20.59 11.89 25.94
C ALA A 50 19.53 11.27 25.00
N ILE A 51 19.05 10.06 25.34
CA ILE A 51 17.62 9.73 25.17
C ILE A 51 17.07 9.42 26.56
N LYS A 52 16.52 10.44 27.23
CA LYS A 52 15.65 10.22 28.39
C LYS A 52 14.31 9.69 27.88
N PRO A 53 13.78 8.59 28.45
CA PRO A 53 12.43 8.13 28.12
C PRO A 53 11.41 9.21 28.51
N ARG A 54 10.58 9.62 27.55
CA ARG A 54 9.48 10.56 27.78
C ARG A 54 8.38 9.79 28.51
N SER A 55 8.08 10.18 29.75
CA SER A 55 6.99 9.60 30.55
C SER A 55 5.64 9.88 29.90
N MET A 56 4.79 8.84 29.82
CA MET A 56 3.39 8.92 29.37
C MET A 56 2.46 9.42 30.50
N ASP A 57 2.70 10.61 31.03
CA ASP A 57 1.76 11.22 31.98
C ASP A 57 1.41 12.66 31.58
N ASN A 58 0.11 12.95 31.59
CA ASN A 58 -0.62 14.21 31.37
C ASN A 58 -1.21 14.45 29.96
N ASP A 59 -2.30 13.74 29.68
CA ASP A 59 -3.16 13.91 28.49
C ASP A 59 -4.21 15.04 28.62
N GLU A 60 -4.20 15.85 29.68
CA GLU A 60 -5.21 16.92 29.88
C GLU A 60 -4.75 18.34 29.52
N ASN A 61 -3.50 18.55 29.07
CA ASN A 61 -2.97 19.90 28.81
C ASN A 61 -2.31 20.07 27.43
N ARG A 62 -2.76 19.31 26.42
CA ARG A 62 -2.37 19.57 25.04
C ARG A 62 -3.11 20.82 24.55
N LEU A 63 -2.48 21.98 24.75
CA LEU A 63 -2.85 23.24 24.07
C LEU A 63 -3.27 22.91 22.64
N LYS A 64 -4.51 23.24 22.28
CA LYS A 64 -5.05 23.10 20.91
C LYS A 64 -4.15 23.88 19.96
N LYS A 65 -3.07 23.26 19.48
CA LYS A 65 -2.25 23.83 18.43
C LYS A 65 -3.18 24.01 17.24
N GLN A 66 -3.26 25.24 16.72
CA GLN A 66 -3.88 25.47 15.42
C GLN A 66 -3.21 24.52 14.43
N ALA A 67 -4.03 23.82 13.65
CA ALA A 67 -3.49 22.88 12.67
C ALA A 67 -2.57 23.64 11.71
N PRO A 68 -1.46 23.04 11.30
CA PRO A 68 -0.57 23.66 10.33
C PRO A 68 -1.36 24.02 9.06
N PRO A 69 -0.98 25.10 8.37
CA PRO A 69 -1.53 25.40 7.06
C PRO A 69 -1.33 24.19 6.14
N ILE A 70 -2.28 23.96 5.23
CA ILE A 70 -2.21 22.86 4.27
C ILE A 70 -0.89 23.00 3.52
N PRO A 71 -0.02 21.97 3.51
CA PRO A 71 1.24 22.03 2.78
C PRO A 71 0.98 22.35 1.32
N THR A 72 1.46 23.50 0.86
CA THR A 72 1.47 23.87 -0.55
C THR A 72 2.84 23.56 -1.12
N ILE A 73 2.88 22.89 -2.26
CA ILE A 73 4.11 22.70 -3.02
C ILE A 73 4.43 24.02 -3.73
N ASP A 74 5.70 24.44 -3.69
CA ASP A 74 6.17 25.56 -4.50
C ASP A 74 6.30 25.12 -5.96
N LEU A 75 5.33 25.54 -6.77
CA LEU A 75 5.29 25.19 -8.18
C LEU A 75 6.40 25.87 -8.99
N ALA A 76 6.91 27.03 -8.55
CA ALA A 76 7.83 27.83 -9.36
C ALA A 76 9.23 27.20 -9.44
N GLU A 77 9.68 26.57 -8.37
CA GLU A 77 10.98 25.89 -8.33
C GLU A 77 10.90 24.47 -8.92
N ASP A 78 9.78 23.79 -8.70
CA ASP A 78 9.69 22.35 -8.97
C ASP A 78 9.08 21.97 -10.33
N THR A 79 8.51 22.93 -11.05
CA THR A 79 7.77 22.63 -12.29
C THR A 79 8.02 23.60 -13.44
N THR A 80 7.86 23.09 -14.65
CA THR A 80 7.83 23.86 -15.90
C THR A 80 6.43 23.79 -16.50
N ILE A 81 5.80 24.94 -16.75
CA ILE A 81 4.53 24.99 -17.49
C ILE A 81 4.84 25.05 -18.99
N HIS A 82 4.36 24.09 -19.76
CA HIS A 82 4.45 24.17 -21.22
C HIS A 82 3.44 25.19 -21.74
N LYS A 83 3.96 26.27 -22.31
CA LYS A 83 3.15 27.32 -22.93
C LYS A 83 2.69 26.90 -24.31
N ARG A 84 1.48 27.33 -24.65
CA ARG A 84 1.01 27.31 -26.03
C ARG A 84 1.82 28.30 -26.86
N THR A 85 2.32 27.87 -28.02
CA THR A 85 3.23 28.67 -28.85
C THR A 85 2.51 29.36 -30.01
N GLU A 86 1.31 28.89 -30.38
CA GLU A 86 0.51 29.40 -31.50
C GLU A 86 -0.97 29.61 -31.08
N ALA A 87 -1.83 30.01 -32.02
CA ALA A 87 -3.28 29.87 -31.81
C ALA A 87 -3.60 28.38 -31.54
N GLY A 88 -4.35 28.09 -30.49
CA GLY A 88 -4.63 26.71 -30.07
C GLY A 88 -5.36 25.93 -31.15
N VAL A 89 -5.18 24.60 -31.15
CA VAL A 89 -5.96 23.70 -32.00
C VAL A 89 -7.06 23.05 -31.19
N THR A 90 -8.22 22.85 -31.80
CA THR A 90 -9.25 21.99 -31.19
C THR A 90 -8.75 20.54 -31.18
N TRP A 91 -9.21 19.74 -30.23
CA TRP A 91 -8.78 18.34 -30.13
C TRP A 91 -9.16 17.51 -31.38
N GLN A 92 -10.23 17.89 -32.09
CA GLN A 92 -10.63 17.25 -33.35
C GLN A 92 -9.69 17.57 -34.53
N ASN A 93 -8.99 18.71 -34.48
CA ASN A 93 -8.08 19.16 -35.53
C ASN A 93 -6.60 18.87 -35.19
N PHE A 94 -6.33 18.21 -34.07
CA PHE A 94 -4.99 17.82 -33.67
C PHE A 94 -4.41 16.76 -34.62
N ASP A 95 -3.15 16.92 -35.02
CA ASP A 95 -2.46 16.00 -35.93
C ASP A 95 -2.07 14.68 -35.22
N VAL A 96 -3.05 13.78 -35.17
CA VAL A 96 -2.94 12.47 -34.51
C VAL A 96 -1.83 11.62 -35.13
N GLU A 97 -1.71 11.58 -36.45
CA GLU A 97 -0.75 10.72 -37.13
C GLU A 97 0.69 11.15 -36.82
N LYS A 98 0.97 12.45 -36.92
CA LYS A 98 2.27 13.02 -36.57
C LYS A 98 2.61 12.76 -35.10
N PHE A 99 1.65 12.92 -34.20
CA PHE A 99 1.86 12.68 -32.78
C PHE A 99 2.19 11.20 -32.49
N LEU A 100 1.42 10.26 -33.05
CA LEU A 100 1.59 8.83 -32.79
C LEU A 100 2.86 8.25 -33.44
N ASN A 101 3.24 8.72 -34.63
CA ASN A 101 4.41 8.22 -35.34
C ASN A 101 5.73 8.43 -34.57
N LYS A 102 5.81 9.41 -33.65
CA LYS A 102 7.02 9.69 -32.86
C LYS A 102 7.33 8.67 -31.75
N GLY A 103 6.36 7.86 -31.34
CA GLY A 103 6.53 6.84 -30.30
C GLY A 103 5.89 5.51 -30.67
N LYS A 104 5.79 5.25 -31.98
CA LYS A 104 5.17 4.04 -32.52
C LYS A 104 6.06 2.84 -32.25
N TRP A 105 5.46 1.74 -31.82
CA TRP A 105 6.18 0.47 -31.68
C TRP A 105 6.69 -0.04 -33.04
N HIS A 106 7.90 -0.63 -33.05
CA HIS A 106 8.50 -1.19 -34.26
C HIS A 106 8.59 -2.73 -34.24
N LYS A 107 8.37 -3.34 -35.41
CA LYS A 107 8.43 -4.81 -35.56
C LYS A 107 9.80 -5.34 -35.15
N GLY A 108 9.79 -6.26 -34.17
CA GLY A 108 11.00 -6.87 -33.60
C GLY A 108 11.33 -6.38 -32.19
N GLU A 109 10.70 -5.29 -31.73
CA GLU A 109 10.78 -4.84 -30.35
C GLU A 109 9.83 -5.62 -29.44
N ASP A 110 10.17 -5.74 -28.16
CA ASP A 110 9.25 -6.29 -27.17
C ASP A 110 8.12 -5.29 -26.88
N LYS A 111 6.93 -5.63 -27.35
CA LYS A 111 5.70 -4.82 -27.24
C LYS A 111 5.23 -4.54 -25.81
N TYR A 112 5.77 -5.22 -24.80
CA TYR A 112 5.43 -4.98 -23.38
C TYR A 112 6.53 -4.24 -22.61
N LYS A 113 7.74 -4.10 -23.17
CA LYS A 113 8.91 -3.63 -22.42
C LYS A 113 8.75 -2.24 -21.83
N ALA A 114 8.25 -1.28 -22.62
CA ALA A 114 8.14 0.12 -22.20
C ALA A 114 6.99 0.35 -21.20
N ASN A 115 5.87 -0.35 -21.40
CA ASN A 115 4.60 0.02 -20.74
C ASN A 115 3.96 -1.11 -19.94
N SER A 116 4.48 -2.33 -19.97
CA SER A 116 3.85 -3.52 -19.37
C SER A 116 2.43 -3.84 -19.86
N PHE A 117 2.07 -3.30 -21.04
CA PHE A 117 0.91 -3.68 -21.85
C PHE A 117 1.32 -3.79 -23.32
N ASN A 118 0.50 -4.43 -24.16
CA ASN A 118 0.81 -4.61 -25.58
C ASN A 118 0.69 -3.27 -26.35
N GLN A 119 1.82 -2.58 -26.55
CA GLN A 119 1.84 -1.29 -27.23
C GLN A 119 1.47 -1.38 -28.72
N GLU A 120 1.84 -2.47 -29.41
CA GLU A 120 1.41 -2.71 -30.80
C GLU A 120 -0.12 -2.70 -30.94
N ALA A 121 -0.83 -3.35 -30.01
CA ALA A 121 -2.28 -3.37 -29.99
C ALA A 121 -2.87 -1.98 -29.66
N SER A 122 -2.25 -1.23 -28.75
CA SER A 122 -2.65 0.15 -28.43
C SER A 122 -2.49 1.11 -29.61
N ASP A 123 -1.37 1.02 -30.32
CA ASP A 123 -0.99 1.89 -31.45
C ASP A 123 -1.86 1.63 -32.68
N ALA A 124 -2.39 0.41 -32.85
CA ALA A 124 -3.28 0.05 -33.94
C ALA A 124 -4.71 0.63 -33.80
N LEU A 125 -5.05 1.19 -32.64
CA LEU A 125 -6.40 1.67 -32.34
C LEU A 125 -6.54 3.16 -32.62
N ASN A 126 -7.69 3.54 -33.19
CA ASN A 126 -8.06 4.94 -33.31
C ASN A 126 -8.23 5.57 -31.90
N PRO A 127 -7.68 6.77 -31.63
CA PRO A 127 -7.87 7.46 -30.34
C PRO A 127 -9.33 7.75 -29.97
N THR A 128 -10.24 7.75 -30.94
CA THR A 128 -11.70 7.93 -30.78
C THR A 128 -12.50 6.65 -31.04
N ARG A 129 -11.86 5.48 -30.91
CA ARG A 129 -12.53 4.19 -31.16
C ARG A 129 -13.85 4.07 -30.40
N LYS A 130 -14.82 3.38 -31.00
CA LYS A 130 -16.09 3.05 -30.32
C LYS A 130 -15.86 1.93 -29.32
N ILE A 131 -16.39 2.10 -28.12
CA ILE A 131 -16.41 1.10 -27.04
C ILE A 131 -17.87 0.72 -26.71
N PRO A 132 -18.13 -0.49 -26.18
CA PRO A 132 -19.47 -0.88 -25.78
C PRO A 132 -19.96 -0.05 -24.59
N ASP A 133 -21.24 0.33 -24.59
CA ASP A 133 -21.90 0.92 -23.42
C ASP A 133 -22.16 -0.17 -22.37
N SER A 134 -21.29 -0.23 -21.37
CA SER A 134 -21.28 -1.22 -20.29
C SER A 134 -22.21 -0.88 -19.12
N ARG A 135 -22.94 0.23 -19.18
CA ARG A 135 -23.87 0.63 -18.12
C ARG A 135 -25.06 -0.32 -18.06
N GLU A 136 -25.58 -0.54 -16.85
CA GLU A 136 -26.85 -1.25 -16.67
C GLU A 136 -27.99 -0.44 -17.30
N ALA A 137 -29.03 -1.11 -17.81
CA ALA A 137 -30.10 -0.44 -18.57
C ALA A 137 -30.73 0.78 -17.85
N PRO A 138 -31.04 0.73 -16.54
CA PRO A 138 -31.60 1.87 -15.82
C PRO A 138 -30.73 3.13 -15.83
N CYS A 139 -29.41 2.99 -15.98
CA CYS A 139 -28.48 4.13 -16.00
C CYS A 139 -28.59 4.98 -17.27
N ARG A 140 -29.16 4.44 -18.35
CA ARG A 140 -29.27 5.15 -19.64
C ARG A 140 -30.29 6.27 -19.59
N ASP A 141 -31.33 6.07 -18.79
CA ASP A 141 -32.52 6.92 -18.69
C ASP A 141 -32.48 7.91 -17.53
N VAL A 142 -31.39 7.93 -16.74
CA VAL A 142 -31.24 8.90 -15.64
C VAL A 142 -31.11 10.31 -16.18
N ASP A 143 -32.00 11.19 -15.72
CA ASP A 143 -31.96 12.62 -15.99
C ASP A 143 -31.13 13.35 -14.92
N TYR A 144 -29.97 13.86 -15.35
CA TYR A 144 -29.06 14.64 -14.51
C TYR A 144 -29.29 16.16 -14.59
N SER A 145 -30.19 16.63 -15.48
CA SER A 145 -30.41 18.07 -15.69
C SER A 145 -30.98 18.79 -14.47
N LYS A 146 -31.61 18.04 -13.55
CA LYS A 146 -32.15 18.55 -12.29
C LYS A 146 -31.11 18.88 -11.22
N TYR A 147 -29.85 18.47 -11.40
CA TYR A 147 -28.78 18.73 -10.44
C TYR A 147 -27.97 19.96 -10.85
N GLU A 148 -27.65 20.81 -9.87
CA GLU A 148 -26.76 21.96 -10.07
C GLU A 148 -25.28 21.52 -10.14
N MET A 149 -24.94 20.80 -11.22
CA MET A 149 -23.58 20.31 -11.45
C MET A 149 -22.64 21.48 -11.74
N ARG A 150 -21.53 21.53 -11.00
CA ARG A 150 -20.44 22.48 -11.25
C ARG A 150 -19.38 21.87 -12.16
N PRO A 151 -18.69 22.66 -13.00
CA PRO A 151 -17.63 22.16 -13.87
C PRO A 151 -16.49 21.50 -13.08
N THR A 152 -15.74 20.64 -13.77
CA THR A 152 -14.56 19.94 -13.23
C THR A 152 -13.29 20.28 -14.01
N THR A 153 -12.16 20.23 -13.31
CA THR A 153 -10.82 20.15 -13.88
C THR A 153 -10.40 18.68 -13.82
N VAL A 154 -10.16 18.08 -14.98
CA VAL A 154 -9.66 16.71 -15.07
C VAL A 154 -8.15 16.72 -14.92
N ILE A 155 -7.60 15.99 -13.96
CA ILE A 155 -6.17 15.91 -13.67
C ILE A 155 -5.67 14.52 -14.06
N ILE A 156 -4.73 14.47 -15.00
CA ILE A 156 -4.10 13.23 -15.46
C ILE A 156 -2.60 13.35 -15.24
N THR A 157 -2.07 12.54 -14.33
CA THR A 157 -0.63 12.41 -14.11
C THR A 157 -0.08 11.30 -14.99
N TYR A 158 1.08 11.49 -15.60
CA TYR A 158 1.72 10.45 -16.40
C TYR A 158 3.24 10.47 -16.24
N HIS A 159 3.87 9.31 -16.44
CA HIS A 159 5.30 9.17 -16.53
C HIS A 159 5.62 8.08 -17.55
N ASN A 160 6.36 8.43 -18.61
CA ASN A 160 6.76 7.51 -19.68
C ASN A 160 5.58 6.70 -20.25
N GLU A 161 4.40 7.31 -20.39
CA GLU A 161 3.22 6.65 -20.94
C GLU A 161 3.29 6.52 -22.46
N ALA A 162 2.73 5.44 -23.02
CA ALA A 162 2.60 5.32 -24.47
C ALA A 162 1.74 6.46 -25.05
N ARG A 163 2.25 7.11 -26.10
CA ARG A 163 1.56 8.19 -26.82
C ARG A 163 0.12 7.81 -27.22
N SER A 164 -0.09 6.60 -27.74
CA SER A 164 -1.42 6.10 -28.13
C SER A 164 -2.40 5.99 -26.96
N SER A 165 -1.93 5.52 -25.82
CA SER A 165 -2.77 5.36 -24.62
C SER A 165 -3.11 6.69 -23.96
N LEU A 166 -2.12 7.59 -23.82
CA LEU A 166 -2.35 8.92 -23.25
C LEU A 166 -3.27 9.75 -24.13
N LEU A 167 -3.07 9.74 -25.46
CA LEU A 167 -3.92 10.47 -26.39
C LEU A 167 -5.37 9.96 -26.35
N ARG A 168 -5.56 8.64 -26.34
CA ARG A 168 -6.89 8.01 -26.25
C ARG A 168 -7.58 8.32 -24.92
N THR A 169 -6.82 8.40 -23.83
CA THR A 169 -7.33 8.89 -22.53
C THR A 169 -7.89 10.31 -22.67
N VAL A 170 -7.07 11.26 -23.13
CA VAL A 170 -7.43 12.67 -23.31
C VAL A 170 -8.63 12.82 -24.25
N PHE A 171 -8.62 12.13 -25.39
CA PHE A 171 -9.68 12.20 -26.38
C PHE A 171 -10.98 11.58 -25.86
N SER A 172 -10.92 10.51 -25.06
CA SER A 172 -12.12 9.94 -24.43
C SER A 172 -12.77 10.92 -23.45
N VAL A 173 -11.97 11.70 -22.70
CA VAL A 173 -12.47 12.74 -21.79
C VAL A 173 -13.19 13.82 -22.59
N PHE A 174 -12.60 14.34 -23.67
CA PHE A 174 -13.26 15.33 -24.53
C PHE A 174 -14.53 14.80 -25.18
N ASN A 175 -14.47 13.58 -25.73
CA ASN A 175 -15.54 13.03 -26.54
C ASN A 175 -16.75 12.58 -25.69
N MET A 176 -16.53 12.18 -24.43
CA MET A 176 -17.56 11.60 -23.56
C MET A 176 -18.02 12.54 -22.43
N SER A 177 -17.55 13.79 -22.41
CA SER A 177 -17.93 14.77 -21.39
C SER A 177 -18.69 15.94 -22.02
N PRO A 178 -19.78 16.44 -21.39
CA PRO A 178 -20.43 17.67 -21.83
C PRO A 178 -19.47 18.86 -21.76
N GLU A 179 -19.42 19.67 -22.82
CA GLU A 179 -18.46 20.78 -22.95
C GLU A 179 -18.56 21.79 -21.80
N ALA A 180 -19.78 22.06 -21.31
CA ALA A 180 -20.04 22.98 -20.20
C ALA A 180 -19.54 22.47 -18.84
N LEU A 181 -19.38 21.15 -18.67
CA LEU A 181 -18.91 20.54 -17.42
C LEU A 181 -17.41 20.29 -17.41
N LEU A 182 -16.75 20.30 -18.57
CA LEU A 182 -15.29 20.16 -18.70
C LEU A 182 -14.64 21.55 -18.81
N MET A 183 -14.14 22.06 -17.69
CA MET A 183 -13.43 23.35 -17.64
C MET A 183 -12.08 23.25 -18.37
N GLU A 184 -11.24 22.31 -17.93
CA GLU A 184 -9.90 22.09 -18.46
C GLU A 184 -9.42 20.66 -18.16
N ILE A 185 -8.37 20.24 -18.86
CA ILE A 185 -7.58 19.05 -18.57
C ILE A 185 -6.17 19.52 -18.15
N VAL A 186 -5.77 19.20 -16.94
CA VAL A 186 -4.40 19.41 -16.45
C VAL A 186 -3.64 18.11 -16.58
N LEU A 187 -2.69 18.06 -17.53
CA LEU A 187 -1.73 16.98 -17.65
C LEU A 187 -0.52 17.29 -16.77
N VAL A 188 -0.16 16.36 -15.88
CA VAL A 188 1.04 16.48 -15.05
C VAL A 188 2.06 15.44 -15.49
N ASP A 189 3.07 15.89 -16.21
CA ASP A 189 4.21 15.09 -16.64
C ASP A 189 5.19 14.92 -15.47
N ASP A 190 5.20 13.74 -14.87
CA ASP A 190 6.07 13.39 -13.75
C ASP A 190 7.46 12.98 -14.27
N ASN A 191 8.14 13.91 -14.92
CA ASN A 191 9.52 13.80 -15.41
C ASN A 191 9.73 12.67 -16.44
N SER A 192 8.88 12.59 -17.45
CA SER A 192 9.04 11.64 -18.57
C SER A 192 10.29 11.94 -19.40
N GLU A 193 10.84 10.92 -20.05
CA GLU A 193 11.97 11.03 -20.97
C GLU A 193 11.59 11.78 -22.26
N ASP A 194 10.43 11.44 -22.85
CA ASP A 194 9.88 12.13 -24.02
C ASP A 194 9.12 13.40 -23.60
N VAL A 195 9.87 14.52 -23.53
CA VAL A 195 9.34 15.85 -23.19
C VAL A 195 8.39 16.38 -24.26
N GLU A 196 8.48 15.91 -25.49
CA GLU A 196 7.69 16.44 -26.61
C GLU A 196 6.20 16.08 -26.47
N ILE A 197 5.87 14.97 -25.79
CA ILE A 197 4.48 14.59 -25.49
C ILE A 197 3.73 15.76 -24.84
N GLY A 198 4.32 16.35 -23.79
CA GLY A 198 3.70 17.44 -23.05
C GLY A 198 3.60 18.72 -23.88
N LYS A 199 4.64 19.06 -24.64
CA LYS A 199 4.65 20.27 -25.48
C LYS A 199 3.62 20.21 -26.61
N GLU A 200 3.45 19.05 -27.24
CA GLU A 200 2.50 18.86 -28.33
C GLU A 200 1.06 18.89 -27.82
N LEU A 201 0.77 18.18 -26.71
CA LEU A 201 -0.57 18.18 -26.12
C LEU A 201 -0.96 19.55 -25.54
N ALA A 202 -0.01 20.36 -25.09
CA ALA A 202 -0.26 21.73 -24.64
C ALA A 202 -0.82 22.66 -25.75
N GLN A 203 -0.71 22.28 -27.02
CA GLN A 203 -1.29 23.05 -28.13
C GLN A 203 -2.81 22.86 -28.25
N ILE A 204 -3.36 21.81 -27.66
CA ILE A 204 -4.80 21.52 -27.68
C ILE A 204 -5.54 22.49 -26.75
N GLU A 205 -6.67 23.02 -27.20
CA GLU A 205 -7.57 23.83 -26.39
C GLU A 205 -8.03 23.11 -25.12
N LYS A 206 -8.24 23.86 -24.03
CA LYS A 206 -8.54 23.33 -22.68
C LYS A 206 -7.46 22.43 -22.05
N ILE A 207 -6.34 22.13 -22.70
CA ILE A 207 -5.22 21.40 -22.08
C ILE A 207 -4.20 22.37 -21.48
N LYS A 208 -3.84 22.13 -20.22
CA LYS A 208 -2.70 22.72 -19.53
C LYS A 208 -1.71 21.61 -19.16
N VAL A 209 -0.43 21.80 -19.47
CA VAL A 209 0.59 20.80 -19.14
C VAL A 209 1.60 21.37 -18.14
N LEU A 210 1.71 20.67 -17.02
CA LEU A 210 2.67 20.92 -15.95
C LEU A 210 3.70 19.80 -15.97
N ARG A 211 4.99 20.11 -16.10
CA ARG A 211 6.07 19.12 -16.04
C ARG A 211 6.85 19.27 -14.76
N ASN A 212 7.03 18.18 -14.01
CA ASN A 212 7.94 18.15 -12.88
C ASN A 212 9.40 18.15 -13.37
N ASN A 213 10.22 19.00 -12.75
CA ASN A 213 11.64 19.12 -13.07
C ASN A 213 12.44 17.88 -12.61
N GLN A 214 11.91 17.13 -11.66
CA GLN A 214 12.43 15.86 -11.15
C GLN A 214 11.30 14.84 -10.97
N ARG A 215 11.63 13.56 -10.76
CA ARG A 215 10.62 12.52 -10.52
C ARG A 215 10.06 12.63 -9.09
N GLU A 216 8.79 12.98 -8.98
CA GLU A 216 8.10 13.25 -7.70
C GLU A 216 7.15 12.13 -7.28
N GLY A 217 6.67 11.35 -8.26
CA GLY A 217 5.65 10.34 -8.04
C GLY A 217 4.23 10.81 -8.27
N LEU A 218 3.31 9.85 -8.28
CA LEU A 218 1.87 10.05 -8.51
C LEU A 218 1.28 11.08 -7.54
N ILE A 219 1.61 10.95 -6.26
CA ILE A 219 0.94 11.63 -5.16
C ILE A 219 1.18 13.14 -5.23
N ARG A 220 2.45 13.55 -5.26
CA ARG A 220 2.84 14.97 -5.39
C ARG A 220 2.39 15.55 -6.73
N SER A 221 2.47 14.78 -7.82
CA SER A 221 1.99 15.21 -9.13
C SER A 221 0.49 15.54 -9.13
N ARG A 222 -0.33 14.72 -8.46
CA ARG A 222 -1.77 15.01 -8.30
C ARG A 222 -2.02 16.27 -7.47
N VAL A 223 -1.27 16.48 -6.39
CA VAL A 223 -1.40 17.70 -5.58
C VAL A 223 -1.01 18.94 -6.39
N LYS A 224 0.09 18.90 -7.15
CA LYS A 224 0.50 19.99 -8.05
C LYS A 224 -0.57 20.29 -9.10
N GLY A 225 -1.17 19.25 -9.69
CA GLY A 225 -2.30 19.39 -10.60
C GLY A 225 -3.53 20.05 -9.95
N ALA A 226 -3.85 19.68 -8.71
CA ALA A 226 -4.96 20.25 -7.95
C ALA A 226 -4.73 21.73 -7.58
N GLN A 227 -3.49 22.12 -7.26
CA GLN A 227 -3.15 23.51 -6.95
C GLN A 227 -3.41 24.45 -8.14
N VAL A 228 -3.14 24.00 -9.37
CA VAL A 228 -3.32 24.80 -10.58
C VAL A 228 -4.71 24.69 -11.21
N ALA A 229 -5.57 23.81 -10.68
CA ALA A 229 -6.92 23.57 -11.19
C ALA A 229 -7.83 24.77 -10.93
N GLN A 230 -8.58 25.19 -11.95
CA GLN A 230 -9.47 26.36 -11.89
C GLN A 230 -10.90 26.00 -11.49
N ALA A 231 -11.32 24.76 -11.74
CA ALA A 231 -12.69 24.34 -11.46
C ALA A 231 -12.93 24.03 -9.97
N PRO A 232 -14.18 24.12 -9.50
CA PRO A 232 -14.55 23.77 -8.12
C PRO A 232 -14.57 22.27 -7.85
N ILE A 233 -14.60 21.42 -8.89
CA ILE A 233 -14.52 19.97 -8.77
C ILE A 233 -13.20 19.50 -9.40
N LEU A 234 -12.56 18.52 -8.75
CA LEU A 234 -11.37 17.84 -9.25
C LEU A 234 -11.77 16.43 -9.69
N THR A 235 -11.37 16.01 -10.88
CA THR A 235 -11.52 14.63 -11.34
C THR A 235 -10.16 14.06 -11.69
N PHE A 236 -9.69 13.09 -10.90
CA PHE A 236 -8.41 12.42 -11.13
C PHE A 236 -8.61 11.18 -12.01
N LEU A 237 -7.75 11.03 -13.03
CA LEU A 237 -7.74 9.89 -13.93
C LEU A 237 -6.29 9.41 -14.17
N ASP A 238 -6.13 8.11 -14.35
CA ASP A 238 -4.87 7.54 -14.84
C ASP A 238 -4.70 7.82 -16.35
N SER A 239 -3.46 7.73 -16.85
CA SER A 239 -3.07 8.04 -18.23
C SER A 239 -3.38 6.95 -19.28
N HIS A 240 -4.13 5.92 -18.89
CA HIS A 240 -4.43 4.74 -19.70
C HIS A 240 -5.84 4.23 -19.42
N ILE A 241 -6.79 5.13 -19.64
CA ILE A 241 -8.22 4.91 -19.44
C ILE A 241 -9.02 5.23 -20.69
N GLU A 242 -10.27 4.78 -20.73
CA GLU A 242 -11.25 5.19 -21.74
C GLU A 242 -12.59 5.46 -21.05
N CYS A 243 -13.03 6.72 -21.05
CA CYS A 243 -14.32 7.14 -20.53
C CYS A 243 -15.47 6.56 -21.37
N ASN A 244 -16.57 6.16 -20.72
CA ASN A 244 -17.77 5.67 -21.40
C ASN A 244 -18.89 6.75 -21.45
N GLN A 245 -20.01 6.41 -22.08
CA GLN A 245 -21.16 7.29 -22.26
C GLN A 245 -21.69 7.84 -20.93
N LYS A 246 -21.88 9.16 -20.85
CA LYS A 246 -22.34 9.89 -19.65
C LYS A 246 -21.59 9.51 -18.36
N TRP A 247 -20.27 9.29 -18.45
CA TRP A 247 -19.48 8.89 -17.27
C TRP A 247 -19.36 10.01 -16.23
N LEU A 248 -19.45 11.28 -16.65
CA LEU A 248 -19.09 12.42 -15.80
C LEU A 248 -20.28 12.94 -14.96
N GLU A 249 -21.46 13.02 -15.56
CA GLU A 249 -22.67 13.55 -14.94
C GLU A 249 -23.08 12.82 -13.65
N PRO A 250 -23.01 11.47 -13.54
CA PRO A 250 -23.27 10.78 -12.28
C PRO A 250 -22.32 11.25 -11.18
N LEU A 251 -21.03 11.42 -11.49
CA LEU A 251 -20.01 11.83 -10.50
C LEU A 251 -20.29 13.26 -10.01
N LEU A 252 -20.51 14.19 -10.94
CA LEU A 252 -20.70 15.60 -10.59
C LEU A 252 -22.04 15.87 -9.91
N SER A 253 -23.11 15.20 -10.33
CA SER A 253 -24.42 15.29 -9.67
C SER A 253 -24.34 14.82 -8.22
N ARG A 254 -23.60 13.73 -7.95
CA ARG A 254 -23.47 13.24 -6.59
C ARG A 254 -22.70 14.20 -5.68
N ILE A 255 -21.66 14.85 -6.18
CA ILE A 255 -20.93 15.88 -5.41
C ILE A 255 -21.80 17.13 -5.20
N ALA A 256 -22.67 17.47 -6.15
CA ALA A 256 -23.63 18.57 -5.98
C ALA A 256 -24.61 18.30 -4.83
N GLU A 257 -25.06 17.05 -4.66
CA GLU A 257 -25.91 16.66 -3.52
C GLU A 257 -25.15 16.54 -2.20
N ASN A 258 -23.93 16.00 -2.24
CA ASN A 258 -23.08 15.80 -1.07
C ASN A 258 -21.64 16.29 -1.37
N PRO A 259 -21.30 17.55 -1.04
CA PRO A 259 -19.98 18.12 -1.30
C PRO A 259 -18.81 17.41 -0.61
N LYS A 260 -19.10 16.60 0.43
CA LYS A 260 -18.13 15.78 1.17
C LYS A 260 -18.04 14.32 0.69
N ALA A 261 -18.76 13.97 -0.39
CA ALA A 261 -18.60 12.69 -1.06
C ALA A 261 -17.34 12.70 -1.95
N VAL A 262 -16.61 11.58 -1.89
CA VAL A 262 -15.56 11.23 -2.85
C VAL A 262 -16.10 10.08 -3.69
N VAL A 263 -16.26 10.32 -4.98
CA VAL A 263 -17.03 9.45 -5.87
C VAL A 263 -16.14 8.83 -6.94
N ALA A 264 -16.32 7.54 -7.21
CA ALA A 264 -15.55 6.81 -8.21
C ALA A 264 -16.47 6.13 -9.24
N PRO A 265 -16.02 5.98 -10.50
CA PRO A 265 -16.73 5.16 -11.47
C PRO A 265 -16.62 3.67 -11.12
N ILE A 266 -17.48 2.84 -11.70
CA ILE A 266 -17.10 1.44 -11.91
C ILE A 266 -15.97 1.41 -12.94
N ILE A 267 -14.89 0.73 -12.56
CA ILE A 267 -13.70 0.61 -13.39
C ILE A 267 -13.82 -0.65 -14.24
N ASP A 268 -14.10 -0.46 -15.52
CA ASP A 268 -14.14 -1.53 -16.51
C ASP A 268 -12.72 -1.95 -16.92
N VAL A 269 -12.58 -3.11 -17.57
CA VAL A 269 -11.29 -3.68 -17.93
C VAL A 269 -10.98 -3.41 -19.40
N ILE A 270 -9.87 -2.73 -19.67
CA ILE A 270 -9.22 -2.75 -20.99
C ILE A 270 -8.16 -3.83 -20.95
N ASN A 271 -8.35 -4.87 -21.76
CA ASN A 271 -7.47 -6.03 -21.74
C ASN A 271 -6.03 -5.64 -22.13
N VAL A 272 -5.06 -6.01 -21.30
CA VAL A 272 -3.64 -5.64 -21.42
C VAL A 272 -2.97 -6.15 -22.71
N ASP A 273 -3.50 -7.21 -23.33
CA ASP A 273 -2.89 -7.89 -24.47
C ASP A 273 -3.52 -7.49 -25.81
N ASN A 274 -4.84 -7.27 -25.85
CA ASN A 274 -5.56 -6.97 -27.10
C ASN A 274 -6.39 -5.68 -27.06
N PHE A 275 -6.39 -4.96 -25.94
CA PHE A 275 -7.12 -3.72 -25.72
C PHE A 275 -8.65 -3.82 -25.86
N ASN A 276 -9.24 -5.02 -25.83
CA ASN A 276 -10.69 -5.15 -25.77
C ASN A 276 -11.25 -4.53 -24.48
N TYR A 277 -12.29 -3.72 -24.63
CA TYR A 277 -13.02 -3.12 -23.51
C TYR A 277 -14.09 -4.09 -22.99
N VAL A 278 -14.05 -4.42 -21.70
CA VAL A 278 -14.93 -5.39 -21.05
C VAL A 278 -15.54 -4.77 -19.79
N GLY A 279 -16.86 -4.80 -19.71
CA GLY A 279 -17.59 -4.29 -18.53
C GLY A 279 -17.26 -5.08 -17.26
N ALA A 280 -16.97 -4.38 -16.16
CA ALA A 280 -16.81 -4.96 -14.84
C ALA A 280 -18.15 -5.17 -14.14
N SER A 281 -18.16 -6.05 -13.14
CA SER A 281 -19.35 -6.31 -12.32
C SER A 281 -19.64 -5.13 -11.39
N ALA A 282 -20.90 -4.72 -11.33
CA ALA A 282 -21.39 -3.74 -10.34
C ALA A 282 -21.59 -4.33 -8.94
N ASP A 283 -21.41 -5.65 -8.77
CA ASP A 283 -21.49 -6.32 -7.47
C ASP A 283 -20.19 -6.23 -6.65
N LEU A 284 -19.20 -5.47 -7.14
CA LEU A 284 -17.90 -5.29 -6.49
C LEU A 284 -17.81 -3.93 -5.79
N ARG A 285 -17.13 -3.91 -4.64
CA ARG A 285 -16.70 -2.68 -3.96
C ARG A 285 -15.23 -2.82 -3.52
N GLY A 286 -14.62 -1.71 -3.13
CA GLY A 286 -13.26 -1.69 -2.62
C GLY A 286 -13.16 -2.26 -1.20
N GLY A 287 -12.13 -3.07 -0.96
CA GLY A 287 -11.78 -3.61 0.34
C GLY A 287 -10.26 -3.71 0.52
N PHE A 288 -9.85 -4.29 1.64
CA PHE A 288 -8.45 -4.57 1.94
C PHE A 288 -8.37 -5.71 2.97
N ASP A 289 -7.21 -6.35 3.07
CA ASP A 289 -6.89 -7.23 4.21
C ASP A 289 -5.84 -6.58 5.12
N TRP A 290 -5.49 -7.26 6.20
CA TRP A 290 -4.54 -6.74 7.19
C TRP A 290 -3.10 -6.64 6.69
N THR A 291 -2.80 -6.94 5.42
CA THR A 291 -1.53 -6.55 4.77
C THR A 291 -1.58 -5.15 4.16
N LEU A 292 -2.76 -4.50 4.21
CA LEU A 292 -3.06 -3.17 3.67
C LEU A 292 -2.82 -3.07 2.17
N VAL A 293 -3.20 -4.13 1.46
CA VAL A 293 -3.26 -4.14 -0.01
C VAL A 293 -4.72 -4.02 -0.45
N PHE A 294 -4.97 -3.14 -1.40
CA PHE A 294 -6.30 -2.97 -2.00
C PHE A 294 -6.74 -4.25 -2.72
N ARG A 295 -8.03 -4.59 -2.59
CA ARG A 295 -8.67 -5.65 -3.37
C ARG A 295 -10.10 -5.31 -3.70
N TRP A 296 -10.60 -5.89 -4.78
CA TRP A 296 -12.03 -5.89 -5.09
C TRP A 296 -12.72 -7.02 -4.33
N GLU A 297 -13.83 -6.70 -3.68
CA GLU A 297 -14.63 -7.67 -2.93
C GLU A 297 -16.04 -7.74 -3.48
N PHE A 298 -16.55 -8.96 -3.61
CA PHE A 298 -17.98 -9.15 -3.83
C PHE A 298 -18.76 -8.70 -2.59
N MET A 299 -19.79 -7.90 -2.84
CA MET A 299 -20.76 -7.57 -1.81
C MET A 299 -21.42 -8.84 -1.26
N ASN A 300 -21.70 -8.85 0.05
CA ASN A 300 -22.47 -9.92 0.67
C ASN A 300 -23.92 -9.92 0.15
N GLU A 301 -24.69 -10.95 0.52
CA GLU A 301 -26.04 -11.15 -0.01
C GLU A 301 -26.98 -9.96 0.27
N GLU A 302 -26.89 -9.39 1.46
CA GLU A 302 -27.71 -8.23 1.87
C GLU A 302 -27.41 -7.00 1.01
N LEU A 303 -26.14 -6.62 0.89
CA LEU A 303 -25.72 -5.47 0.07
C LEU A 303 -26.03 -5.67 -1.41
N ARG A 304 -25.90 -6.90 -1.92
CA ARG A 304 -26.30 -7.22 -3.30
C ARG A 304 -27.80 -7.05 -3.51
N LYS A 305 -28.63 -7.55 -2.58
CA LYS A 305 -30.09 -7.41 -2.67
C LYS A 305 -30.50 -5.94 -2.73
N ASP A 306 -29.94 -5.10 -1.86
CA ASP A 306 -30.21 -3.66 -1.87
C ASP A 306 -29.75 -2.98 -3.17
N ARG A 307 -28.53 -3.28 -3.63
CA ARG A 307 -28.02 -2.75 -4.91
C ARG A 307 -28.90 -3.14 -6.10
N HIS A 308 -29.36 -4.39 -6.16
CA HIS A 308 -30.19 -4.88 -7.26
C HIS A 308 -31.58 -4.24 -7.24
N ALA A 309 -32.09 -3.91 -6.05
CA ALA A 309 -33.32 -3.13 -5.91
C ALA A 309 -33.15 -1.66 -6.35
N HIS A 310 -31.93 -1.11 -6.18
CA HIS A 310 -31.60 0.28 -6.51
C HIS A 310 -30.36 0.38 -7.43
N PRO A 311 -30.42 -0.10 -8.68
CA PRO A 311 -29.25 -0.32 -9.54
C PRO A 311 -28.48 0.94 -9.93
N THR A 312 -29.12 2.11 -9.83
CA THR A 312 -28.50 3.42 -10.12
C THR A 312 -27.99 4.13 -8.86
N ALA A 313 -28.27 3.60 -7.67
CA ALA A 313 -27.90 4.26 -6.42
C ALA A 313 -26.39 4.18 -6.17
N PRO A 314 -25.80 5.18 -5.48
CA PRO A 314 -24.41 5.13 -5.05
C PRO A 314 -24.12 3.92 -4.14
N ILE A 315 -23.03 3.20 -4.39
CA ILE A 315 -22.56 2.09 -3.57
C ILE A 315 -21.53 2.63 -2.58
N LYS A 316 -21.82 2.58 -1.27
CA LYS A 316 -20.82 2.92 -0.25
C LYS A 316 -19.67 1.91 -0.24
N SER A 317 -18.44 2.40 -0.37
CA SER A 317 -17.24 1.58 -0.47
C SER A 317 -16.28 1.86 0.70
N PRO A 318 -15.84 0.83 1.45
CA PRO A 318 -14.84 1.01 2.51
C PRO A 318 -13.56 1.70 2.06
N THR A 319 -13.10 1.34 0.86
CA THR A 319 -11.91 1.91 0.21
C THR A 319 -12.14 2.15 -1.27
N MET A 320 -11.23 2.87 -1.91
CA MET A 320 -11.19 3.02 -3.37
C MET A 320 -9.86 2.51 -3.94
N ALA A 321 -9.86 2.18 -5.24
CA ALA A 321 -8.63 1.84 -5.96
C ALA A 321 -7.65 3.04 -6.01
N GLY A 322 -8.18 4.27 -5.98
CA GLY A 322 -7.40 5.51 -5.92
C GLY A 322 -7.02 6.10 -7.28
N GLY A 323 -6.99 5.30 -8.36
CA GLY A 323 -6.66 5.76 -9.70
C GLY A 323 -7.66 6.77 -10.30
N LEU A 324 -8.96 6.53 -10.08
CA LEU A 324 -10.05 7.24 -10.72
C LEU A 324 -11.09 7.69 -9.69
N PHE A 325 -11.25 9.00 -9.49
CA PHE A 325 -12.28 9.55 -8.60
C PHE A 325 -12.50 11.05 -8.87
N ALA A 326 -13.64 11.56 -8.40
CA ALA A 326 -13.95 12.98 -8.33
C ALA A 326 -14.22 13.41 -6.89
N ILE A 327 -13.84 14.65 -6.58
CA ILE A 327 -13.98 15.27 -5.26
C ILE A 327 -14.14 16.78 -5.42
N SER A 328 -14.89 17.45 -4.53
CA SER A 328 -14.88 18.91 -4.51
C SER A 328 -13.49 19.43 -4.12
N LYS A 329 -13.00 20.47 -4.79
CA LYS A 329 -11.68 21.06 -4.55
C LYS A 329 -11.54 21.55 -3.09
N GLU A 330 -12.58 22.22 -2.60
CA GLU A 330 -12.68 22.69 -1.22
C GLU A 330 -12.54 21.53 -0.21
N TRP A 331 -13.25 20.42 -0.44
CA TRP A 331 -13.14 19.27 0.46
C TRP A 331 -11.78 18.57 0.37
N PHE A 332 -11.19 18.47 -0.84
CA PHE A 332 -9.84 17.96 -1.02
C PHE A 332 -8.80 18.77 -0.23
N GLU A 333 -8.93 20.09 -0.24
CA GLU A 333 -8.08 21.01 0.52
C GLU A 333 -8.35 20.93 2.03
N GLU A 334 -9.61 20.94 2.47
CA GLU A 334 -10.01 20.84 3.89
C GLU A 334 -9.47 19.54 4.53
N LEU A 335 -9.52 18.43 3.79
CA LEU A 335 -8.94 17.15 4.19
C LEU A 335 -7.40 17.18 4.27
N GLY A 336 -6.74 18.19 3.72
CA GLY A 336 -5.28 18.30 3.69
C GLY A 336 -4.63 17.57 2.51
N THR A 337 -5.32 17.55 1.36
CA THR A 337 -4.84 17.02 0.06
C THR A 337 -4.35 15.57 0.15
N TYR A 338 -3.13 15.27 -0.28
CA TYR A 338 -2.46 14.00 0.00
C TYR A 338 -1.30 14.22 0.98
N ASP A 339 -0.82 13.14 1.59
CA ASP A 339 0.42 13.14 2.36
C ASP A 339 1.64 13.29 1.42
N LEU A 340 2.28 14.47 1.43
CA LEU A 340 3.36 14.82 0.51
C LEU A 340 4.66 14.06 0.76
N ASP A 341 4.83 13.47 1.93
CA ASP A 341 5.99 12.64 2.26
C ASP A 341 5.84 11.18 1.79
N MET A 342 4.69 10.83 1.22
CA MET A 342 4.56 9.58 0.48
C MET A 342 5.35 9.67 -0.83
N GLU A 343 5.92 8.54 -1.23
CA GLU A 343 6.84 8.44 -2.36
C GLU A 343 6.25 7.61 -3.50
N VAL A 344 6.47 8.06 -4.73
CA VAL A 344 6.20 7.34 -5.99
C VAL A 344 4.77 6.84 -6.15
N TRP A 345 4.42 5.72 -5.53
CA TRP A 345 3.15 5.03 -5.68
C TRP A 345 2.86 4.08 -4.51
N GLY A 346 1.58 3.97 -4.13
CA GLY A 346 1.06 2.95 -3.23
C GLY A 346 0.74 3.48 -1.84
N GLY A 347 -0.36 2.98 -1.25
CA GLY A 347 -0.81 3.33 0.11
C GLY A 347 -1.67 4.61 0.17
N GLU A 348 -1.57 5.51 -0.81
CA GLU A 348 -2.30 6.78 -0.83
C GLU A 348 -3.82 6.59 -0.95
N ASN A 349 -4.23 5.51 -1.62
CA ASN A 349 -5.63 5.17 -1.80
C ASN A 349 -6.27 4.73 -0.47
N LEU A 350 -5.55 3.96 0.35
CA LEU A 350 -6.01 3.56 1.68
C LEU A 350 -5.97 4.73 2.67
N GLU A 351 -4.90 5.52 2.67
CA GLU A 351 -4.78 6.72 3.51
C GLU A 351 -5.95 7.67 3.28
N MET A 352 -6.21 8.04 2.02
CA MET A 352 -7.33 8.91 1.68
C MET A 352 -8.66 8.25 2.04
N SER A 353 -8.81 6.93 1.85
CA SER A 353 -10.04 6.24 2.20
C SER A 353 -10.36 6.29 3.68
N PHE A 354 -9.36 6.01 4.53
CA PHE A 354 -9.49 6.08 5.98
C PHE A 354 -9.79 7.50 6.44
N ARG A 355 -9.08 8.48 5.88
CA ARG A 355 -9.27 9.90 6.20
C ARG A 355 -10.66 10.40 5.82
N VAL A 356 -11.12 10.15 4.58
CA VAL A 356 -12.45 10.59 4.12
C VAL A 356 -13.55 10.09 5.05
N TRP A 357 -13.56 8.78 5.34
CA TRP A 357 -14.58 8.19 6.20
C TRP A 357 -14.50 8.69 7.65
N GLN A 358 -13.30 8.64 8.26
CA GLN A 358 -13.15 9.01 9.66
C GLN A 358 -13.39 10.51 9.90
N CYS A 359 -13.14 11.37 8.91
CA CYS A 359 -13.30 12.81 9.04
C CYS A 359 -14.66 13.33 8.52
N GLY A 360 -15.65 12.45 8.34
CA GLY A 360 -17.05 12.84 8.11
C GLY A 360 -17.51 12.95 6.65
N GLY A 361 -16.70 12.48 5.70
CA GLY A 361 -17.10 12.30 4.31
C GLY A 361 -17.62 10.89 4.01
N SER A 362 -17.83 10.59 2.73
CA SER A 362 -18.18 9.26 2.24
C SER A 362 -17.36 8.89 1.00
N LEU A 363 -17.07 7.60 0.83
CA LEU A 363 -16.55 7.05 -0.41
C LEU A 363 -17.64 6.23 -1.12
N GLU A 364 -17.89 6.57 -2.37
CA GLU A 364 -19.03 6.02 -3.12
C GLU A 364 -18.62 5.62 -4.54
N ILE A 365 -19.04 4.43 -4.98
CA ILE A 365 -18.90 3.97 -6.37
C ILE A 365 -20.23 4.21 -7.06
N LEU A 366 -20.23 4.89 -8.20
CA LEU A 366 -21.45 5.22 -8.95
C LEU A 366 -21.65 4.26 -10.13
N PRO A 367 -22.65 3.35 -10.09
CA PRO A 367 -22.77 2.30 -11.11
C PRO A 367 -22.99 2.79 -12.54
N CYS A 368 -23.59 3.98 -12.66
CA CYS A 368 -23.87 4.62 -13.95
C CYS A 368 -22.66 5.35 -14.54
N SER A 369 -21.60 5.58 -13.77
CA SER A 369 -20.32 6.09 -14.25
C SER A 369 -19.39 4.92 -14.57
N ARG A 370 -18.94 4.83 -15.83
CA ARG A 370 -18.12 3.72 -16.34
C ARG A 370 -16.86 4.29 -17.00
N VAL A 371 -15.71 3.80 -16.57
CA VAL A 371 -14.42 4.15 -17.17
C VAL A 371 -13.57 2.88 -17.28
N GLY A 372 -13.09 2.57 -18.47
CA GLY A 372 -12.18 1.44 -18.69
C GLY A 372 -10.76 1.78 -18.26
N HIS A 373 -10.03 0.82 -17.70
CA HIS A 373 -8.63 0.96 -17.29
C HIS A 373 -7.78 -0.21 -17.79
N VAL A 374 -6.54 0.08 -18.22
CA VAL A 374 -5.57 -0.97 -18.59
C VAL A 374 -4.92 -1.54 -17.33
N PHE A 375 -5.46 -2.64 -16.80
CA PHE A 375 -4.90 -3.33 -15.65
C PHE A 375 -3.61 -4.10 -16.01
N ARG A 376 -2.47 -3.64 -15.50
CA ARG A 376 -1.15 -4.21 -15.77
C ARG A 376 -0.80 -5.28 -14.72
N LYS A 377 -0.01 -6.29 -15.11
CA LYS A 377 0.50 -7.33 -14.18
C LYS A 377 1.75 -6.89 -13.41
N LYS A 378 2.46 -5.88 -13.90
CA LYS A 378 3.71 -5.34 -13.35
C LYS A 378 3.75 -3.83 -13.58
N HIS A 379 4.46 -3.13 -12.70
CA HIS A 379 4.75 -1.71 -12.88
C HIS A 379 5.91 -1.55 -13.88
N PRO A 380 5.79 -0.69 -14.91
CA PRO A 380 6.87 -0.46 -15.88
C PRO A 380 7.92 0.56 -15.42
N TYR A 381 7.68 1.25 -14.30
CA TYR A 381 8.53 2.33 -13.80
C TYR A 381 9.42 1.90 -12.62
N THR A 382 10.49 2.67 -12.40
CA THR A 382 11.47 2.43 -11.35
C THR A 382 11.00 2.95 -10.00
N PHE A 383 11.45 2.29 -8.93
CA PHE A 383 11.22 2.68 -7.55
C PHE A 383 12.58 2.91 -6.89
N PRO A 384 13.01 4.16 -6.63
CA PRO A 384 14.20 4.43 -5.84
C PRO A 384 14.09 3.73 -4.48
N GLY A 385 15.06 2.88 -4.13
CA GLY A 385 15.02 2.08 -2.89
C GLY A 385 14.17 0.79 -2.96
N GLY A 386 13.58 0.47 -4.11
CA GLY A 386 12.80 -0.76 -4.35
C GLY A 386 11.33 -0.63 -3.98
N SER A 387 10.46 -1.23 -4.80
CA SER A 387 9.00 -1.10 -4.68
C SER A 387 8.45 -1.57 -3.34
N GLY A 388 9.02 -2.62 -2.75
CA GLY A 388 8.61 -3.15 -1.45
C GLY A 388 8.83 -2.15 -0.30
N ASN A 389 9.98 -1.47 -0.27
CA ASN A 389 10.29 -0.51 0.79
C ASN A 389 9.46 0.77 0.67
N VAL A 390 9.32 1.30 -0.56
CA VAL A 390 8.48 2.48 -0.83
C VAL A 390 7.02 2.20 -0.46
N PHE A 391 6.48 1.05 -0.88
CA PHE A 391 5.11 0.65 -0.55
C PHE A 391 4.91 0.52 0.97
N GLN A 392 5.85 -0.13 1.67
CA GLN A 392 5.78 -0.27 3.13
C GLN A 392 5.92 1.06 3.86
N LYS A 393 6.76 1.99 3.35
CA LYS A 393 6.89 3.34 3.90
C LYS A 393 5.55 4.08 3.86
N ASN A 394 4.94 4.19 2.68
CA ASN A 394 3.67 4.90 2.51
C ASN A 394 2.55 4.23 3.32
N THR A 395 2.47 2.90 3.27
CA THR A 395 1.48 2.12 4.02
C THR A 395 1.64 2.30 5.53
N ARG A 396 2.88 2.34 6.03
CA ARG A 396 3.15 2.61 7.44
C ARG A 396 2.73 4.02 7.84
N ARG A 397 3.00 5.04 7.03
CA ARG A 397 2.49 6.40 7.29
C ARG A 397 0.98 6.42 7.45
N ALA A 398 0.25 5.74 6.57
CA ALA A 398 -1.20 5.61 6.67
C ALA A 398 -1.64 4.90 7.96
N ALA A 399 -1.00 3.77 8.29
CA ALA A 399 -1.33 2.98 9.47
C ALA A 399 -1.07 3.75 10.79
N GLU A 400 0.07 4.42 10.89
CA GLU A 400 0.47 5.17 12.09
C GLU A 400 -0.46 6.36 12.37
N VAL A 401 -1.01 7.00 11.34
CA VAL A 401 -1.94 8.13 11.48
C VAL A 401 -3.38 7.68 11.70
N TRP A 402 -3.84 6.65 11.00
CA TRP A 402 -5.28 6.38 10.85
C TRP A 402 -5.79 5.11 11.50
N MET A 403 -4.93 4.19 11.93
CA MET A 403 -5.36 2.85 12.37
C MET A 403 -5.34 2.62 13.88
N ASP A 404 -4.98 3.61 14.69
CA ASP A 404 -4.93 3.50 16.15
C ASP A 404 -4.15 2.24 16.61
N GLU A 405 -4.67 1.47 17.57
CA GLU A 405 -4.07 0.21 18.01
C GLU A 405 -4.09 -0.90 16.93
N TYR A 406 -4.95 -0.79 15.92
CA TYR A 406 -5.12 -1.82 14.89
C TYR A 406 -3.94 -1.87 13.90
N LYS A 407 -3.09 -0.84 13.86
CA LYS A 407 -1.82 -0.87 13.10
C LYS A 407 -0.93 -2.04 13.51
N ALA A 408 -1.05 -2.50 14.76
CA ALA A 408 -0.30 -3.64 15.26
C ALA A 408 -0.66 -4.95 14.53
N ILE A 409 -1.89 -5.07 14.02
CA ILE A 409 -2.31 -6.20 13.19
C ILE A 409 -1.58 -6.15 11.84
N TYR A 410 -1.46 -4.97 11.24
CA TYR A 410 -0.66 -4.79 10.02
C TYR A 410 0.81 -5.13 10.24
N LEU A 411 1.44 -4.59 11.28
CA LEU A 411 2.84 -4.85 11.61
C LEU A 411 3.11 -6.33 11.95
N LYS A 412 2.09 -7.07 12.39
CA LYS A 412 2.18 -8.52 12.57
C LYS A 412 2.11 -9.28 11.24
N ASN A 413 1.26 -8.87 10.32
CA ASN A 413 1.11 -9.52 9.01
C ASN A 413 2.22 -9.12 8.02
N VAL A 414 2.83 -7.95 8.21
CA VAL A 414 3.96 -7.44 7.42
C VAL A 414 5.11 -7.04 8.36
N PRO A 415 5.82 -8.01 8.97
CA PRO A 415 6.81 -7.71 10.00
C PRO A 415 8.00 -6.84 9.57
N SER A 416 8.36 -6.89 8.29
CA SER A 416 9.43 -6.03 7.76
C SER A 416 9.09 -4.54 7.88
N ALA A 417 7.80 -4.18 7.86
CA ALA A 417 7.35 -2.79 7.95
C ALA A 417 7.75 -2.13 9.29
N ARG A 418 7.96 -2.90 10.37
CA ARG A 418 8.42 -2.40 11.68
C ARG A 418 9.76 -1.64 11.60
N PHE A 419 10.59 -1.98 10.63
CA PHE A 419 11.93 -1.40 10.46
C PHE A 419 11.99 -0.32 9.39
N VAL A 420 10.89 -0.09 8.68
CA VAL A 420 10.84 0.93 7.63
C VAL A 420 10.73 2.31 8.26
N ASN A 421 11.74 3.16 8.04
CA ASN A 421 11.68 4.55 8.43
C ASN A 421 10.60 5.28 7.61
N TYR A 422 9.55 5.73 8.28
CA TYR A 422 8.40 6.36 7.64
C TYR A 422 8.41 7.90 7.73
N GLY A 423 9.42 8.50 8.36
CA GLY A 423 9.55 9.96 8.50
C GLY A 423 8.60 10.58 9.53
N ASP A 424 8.57 11.91 9.57
CA ASP A 424 7.66 12.65 10.46
C ASP A 424 6.21 12.60 9.96
N ILE A 425 5.26 12.48 10.88
CA ILE A 425 3.81 12.43 10.59
C ILE A 425 3.04 13.50 11.39
N GLY A 426 3.74 14.46 12.00
CA GLY A 426 3.16 15.50 12.85
C GLY A 426 2.03 16.28 12.18
N ASP A 427 2.21 16.68 10.93
CA ASP A 427 1.20 17.42 10.17
C ASP A 427 -0.05 16.60 9.89
N ARG A 428 0.10 15.31 9.61
CA ARG A 428 -1.03 14.40 9.35
C ARG A 428 -1.84 14.14 10.62
N LEU A 429 -1.16 13.95 11.76
CA LEU A 429 -1.80 13.87 13.07
C LEU A 429 -2.54 15.16 13.43
N ALA A 430 -1.96 16.33 13.13
CA ALA A 430 -2.60 17.61 13.39
C ALA A 430 -3.87 17.84 12.54
N ILE A 431 -3.90 17.33 11.30
CA ILE A 431 -5.12 17.34 10.47
C ILE A 431 -6.20 16.44 11.08
N ARG A 432 -5.83 15.23 11.50
CA ARG A 432 -6.74 14.28 12.16
C ARG A 432 -7.36 14.89 13.43
N ASP A 433 -6.53 15.54 14.24
CA ASP A 433 -6.96 16.26 15.45
C ASP A 433 -7.86 17.46 15.10
N ARG A 434 -7.49 18.28 14.11
CA ARG A 434 -8.28 19.45 13.68
C ARG A 434 -9.69 19.09 13.24
N LEU A 435 -9.79 18.08 12.38
CA LEU A 435 -11.06 17.65 11.77
C LEU A 435 -11.90 16.80 12.73
N GLN A 436 -11.41 16.53 13.95
CA GLN A 436 -12.10 15.74 14.97
C GLN A 436 -12.53 14.37 14.41
N CYS A 437 -11.62 13.73 13.67
CA CYS A 437 -11.93 12.49 12.98
C CYS A 437 -12.22 11.36 13.98
N LYS A 438 -13.10 10.46 13.59
CA LYS A 438 -13.45 9.25 14.35
C LYS A 438 -12.27 8.29 14.47
N SER A 439 -12.38 7.35 15.39
CA SER A 439 -11.39 6.28 15.57
C SER A 439 -11.47 5.24 14.46
N PHE A 440 -10.40 4.46 14.30
CA PHE A 440 -10.39 3.32 13.39
C PHE A 440 -11.36 2.22 13.84
N LYS A 441 -11.61 2.10 15.15
CA LYS A 441 -12.68 1.24 15.68
C LYS A 441 -14.04 1.63 15.10
N TRP A 442 -14.38 2.92 15.09
CA TRP A 442 -15.63 3.39 14.48
C TRP A 442 -15.68 3.06 12.98
N TYR A 443 -14.57 3.21 12.27
CA TYR A 443 -14.46 2.85 10.85
C TYR A 443 -14.77 1.36 10.64
N LEU A 444 -14.15 0.47 11.44
CA LEU A 444 -14.41 -0.96 11.35
C LEU A 444 -15.86 -1.31 11.69
N ASP A 445 -16.42 -0.73 12.76
CA ASP A 445 -17.78 -1.05 13.20
C ASP A 445 -18.87 -0.51 12.23
N THR A 446 -18.62 0.65 11.60
CA THR A 446 -19.64 1.40 10.85
C THR A 446 -19.46 1.30 9.34
N VAL A 447 -18.22 1.41 8.86
CA VAL A 447 -17.91 1.49 7.44
C VAL A 447 -17.57 0.11 6.88
N TYR A 448 -16.80 -0.68 7.63
CA TYR A 448 -16.31 -1.98 7.16
C TYR A 448 -16.49 -3.15 8.14
N PRO A 449 -17.71 -3.42 8.64
CA PRO A 449 -17.94 -4.47 9.64
C PRO A 449 -17.71 -5.89 9.11
N GLN A 450 -17.61 -6.06 7.79
CA GLN A 450 -17.30 -7.34 7.16
C GLN A 450 -15.81 -7.71 7.24
N LEU A 451 -14.92 -6.76 7.55
CA LEU A 451 -13.51 -7.05 7.74
C LEU A 451 -13.32 -7.76 9.09
N ALA A 452 -13.01 -9.05 9.04
CA ALA A 452 -12.78 -9.83 10.25
C ALA A 452 -11.56 -9.30 11.02
N VAL A 453 -11.81 -8.75 12.21
CA VAL A 453 -10.76 -8.31 13.14
C VAL A 453 -10.25 -9.52 13.94
N PRO A 454 -8.95 -9.84 13.91
CA PRO A 454 -8.37 -10.89 14.75
C PRO A 454 -8.66 -10.63 16.22
N LYS A 455 -8.93 -11.70 16.98
CA LYS A 455 -9.09 -11.59 18.44
C LYS A 455 -7.77 -11.12 19.05
N LYS A 456 -7.88 -10.18 19.98
CA LYS A 456 -6.76 -9.77 20.83
C LYS A 456 -6.19 -11.01 21.52
N THR A 457 -4.89 -11.22 21.39
CA THR A 457 -4.21 -12.36 22.04
C THR A 457 -3.92 -11.96 23.48
N PRO A 458 -4.31 -12.77 24.49
CA PRO A 458 -3.97 -12.48 25.88
C PRO A 458 -2.47 -12.63 26.09
N GLY A 459 -1.92 -11.75 26.92
CA GLY A 459 -0.50 -11.72 27.25
C GLY A 459 0.30 -10.70 26.43
N LYS A 460 1.49 -10.40 26.94
CA LYS A 460 2.45 -9.44 26.39
C LYS A 460 3.36 -10.11 25.39
N SER A 461 3.42 -9.60 24.17
CA SER A 461 4.37 -10.03 23.15
C SER A 461 5.72 -9.37 23.37
N LEU A 462 6.73 -10.22 23.55
CA LEU A 462 8.07 -9.88 23.98
C LEU A 462 9.08 -10.49 23.03
N GLN A 463 10.12 -9.72 22.72
CA GLN A 463 11.38 -10.23 22.20
C GLN A 463 12.39 -10.25 23.35
N MET A 464 12.94 -11.43 23.64
CA MET A 464 13.95 -11.59 24.69
C MET A 464 15.36 -11.46 24.11
N LYS A 465 16.08 -10.41 24.50
CA LYS A 465 17.43 -10.11 24.01
C LYS A 465 18.50 -10.35 25.07
N ILE A 466 19.66 -10.79 24.62
CA ILE A 466 20.92 -10.68 25.36
C ILE A 466 22.02 -10.20 24.40
N GLY A 467 22.50 -8.97 24.63
CA GLY A 467 23.35 -8.28 23.66
C GLY A 467 22.63 -8.09 22.31
N HIS A 468 23.25 -8.55 21.22
CA HIS A 468 22.68 -8.50 19.86
C HIS A 468 21.93 -9.79 19.46
N LEU A 469 21.77 -10.72 20.40
CA LEU A 469 21.14 -12.03 20.18
C LEU A 469 19.77 -12.10 20.86
N CYS A 470 18.88 -12.88 20.28
CA CYS A 470 17.51 -13.06 20.70
C CYS A 470 17.23 -14.54 20.94
N LEU A 471 16.36 -14.82 21.92
CA LEU A 471 15.81 -16.17 22.10
C LEU A 471 14.96 -16.54 20.90
N ASP A 472 15.35 -17.60 20.21
CA ASP A 472 14.78 -18.03 18.94
C ASP A 472 14.33 -19.50 19.04
N SER A 473 13.09 -19.77 18.66
CA SER A 473 12.58 -21.15 18.61
C SER A 473 13.22 -21.97 17.49
N MET A 474 13.91 -21.36 16.53
CA MET A 474 14.58 -22.01 15.39
C MET A 474 13.65 -22.89 14.56
N ALA A 475 12.33 -22.62 14.60
CA ALA A 475 11.29 -23.49 14.04
C ALA A 475 11.37 -24.96 14.53
N ARG A 476 11.95 -25.17 15.71
CA ARG A 476 12.09 -26.47 16.36
C ARG A 476 10.77 -26.95 16.97
N LYS A 477 10.68 -28.26 17.18
CA LYS A 477 9.46 -28.97 17.60
C LYS A 477 9.38 -29.19 19.11
N GLU A 478 8.35 -29.91 19.54
CA GLU A 478 8.19 -30.34 20.94
C GLU A 478 9.43 -31.11 21.45
N ASN A 479 9.82 -30.81 22.68
CA ASN A 479 10.99 -31.33 23.40
C ASN A 479 12.36 -30.95 22.80
N GLU A 480 12.39 -30.03 21.83
CA GLU A 480 13.63 -29.47 21.32
C GLU A 480 13.94 -28.14 22.04
N ALA A 481 15.22 -27.89 22.28
CA ALA A 481 15.68 -26.66 22.92
C ALA A 481 15.59 -25.47 21.94
N PRO A 482 15.19 -24.27 22.37
CA PRO A 482 15.42 -23.06 21.58
C PRO A 482 16.92 -22.74 21.51
N ALA A 483 17.29 -21.75 20.70
CA ALA A 483 18.67 -21.27 20.59
C ALA A 483 18.72 -19.74 20.66
N LEU A 484 19.94 -19.21 20.62
CA LEU A 484 20.17 -17.79 20.38
C LEU A 484 20.46 -17.55 18.91
N PHE A 485 19.83 -16.53 18.34
CA PHE A 485 20.08 -16.09 16.98
C PHE A 485 20.19 -14.56 16.92
N ALA A 486 20.76 -14.01 15.85
CA ALA A 486 20.82 -12.57 15.67
C ALA A 486 19.41 -11.96 15.73
N CYS A 487 19.23 -10.92 16.55
CA CYS A 487 17.95 -10.25 16.67
C CYS A 487 17.56 -9.62 15.32
N HIS A 488 16.48 -10.12 14.71
CA HIS A 488 15.98 -9.60 13.43
C HIS A 488 14.70 -8.77 13.58
N GLY A 489 14.05 -8.85 14.75
CA GLY A 489 12.90 -8.00 15.13
C GLY A 489 11.60 -8.21 14.33
N THR A 490 11.60 -9.08 13.33
CA THR A 490 10.40 -9.46 12.57
C THR A 490 9.42 -10.38 13.34
N GLY A 491 9.65 -10.58 14.64
CA GLY A 491 8.83 -11.46 15.47
C GLY A 491 8.98 -12.94 15.08
N GLY A 492 7.86 -13.65 14.93
CA GLY A 492 7.87 -15.04 14.47
C GLY A 492 8.57 -15.99 15.44
N ASN A 493 9.70 -16.58 15.02
CA ASN A 493 10.46 -17.49 15.89
C ASN A 493 11.09 -16.78 17.11
N GLN A 494 11.29 -15.46 17.04
CA GLN A 494 11.83 -14.64 18.13
C GLN A 494 10.74 -13.91 18.94
N GLU A 495 9.47 -14.15 18.63
CA GLU A 495 8.34 -13.57 19.33
C GLU A 495 7.79 -14.54 20.39
N TRP A 496 7.74 -14.07 21.62
CA TRP A 496 7.29 -14.84 22.77
C TRP A 496 6.21 -14.09 23.53
N ILE A 497 5.12 -14.76 23.85
CA ILE A 497 3.94 -14.21 24.50
C ILE A 497 3.97 -14.64 25.96
N PHE A 498 4.10 -13.66 26.86
CA PHE A 498 3.96 -13.87 28.30
C PHE A 498 2.54 -13.58 28.76
N ASP A 499 1.83 -14.59 29.22
CA ASP A 499 0.49 -14.43 29.77
C ASP A 499 0.54 -14.44 31.31
N ASP A 500 0.15 -13.31 31.92
CA ASP A 500 0.20 -13.15 33.38
C ASP A 500 -0.86 -13.98 34.10
N LEU A 501 -1.95 -14.37 33.44
CA LEU A 501 -3.00 -15.21 34.03
C LEU A 501 -2.57 -16.67 34.04
N THR A 502 -2.13 -17.18 32.90
CA THR A 502 -1.70 -18.59 32.79
C THR A 502 -0.27 -18.80 33.26
N LYS A 503 0.50 -17.73 33.50
CA LYS A 503 1.94 -17.76 33.83
C LYS A 503 2.74 -18.58 32.82
N THR A 504 2.39 -18.47 31.55
CA THR A 504 3.05 -19.18 30.44
C THR A 504 3.90 -18.23 29.61
N PHE A 505 4.99 -18.75 29.04
CA PHE A 505 5.85 -18.02 28.12
C PHE A 505 5.98 -18.78 26.80
N LYS A 506 5.16 -18.38 25.82
CA LYS A 506 4.81 -19.19 24.64
C LYS A 506 5.35 -18.56 23.36
N ASN A 507 5.99 -19.32 22.48
CA ASN A 507 6.38 -18.82 21.17
C ASN A 507 5.14 -18.54 20.29
N ALA A 508 5.12 -17.40 19.60
CA ALA A 508 3.96 -16.94 18.82
C ALA A 508 3.65 -17.80 17.58
N ILE A 509 4.62 -18.53 17.03
CA ILE A 509 4.42 -19.37 15.83
C ILE A 509 4.14 -20.82 16.23
N SER A 510 5.05 -21.45 16.99
CA SER A 510 4.90 -22.85 17.36
C SER A 510 3.79 -23.10 18.38
N GLN A 511 3.36 -22.04 19.10
CA GLN A 511 2.41 -22.12 20.22
C GLN A 511 2.91 -23.01 21.38
N MET A 512 4.23 -23.25 21.44
CA MET A 512 4.88 -24.04 22.49
C MET A 512 5.41 -23.14 23.59
N CYS A 513 5.36 -23.63 24.83
CA CYS A 513 5.87 -22.94 26.01
C CYS A 513 7.32 -23.32 26.29
N LEU A 514 8.12 -22.33 26.67
CA LEU A 514 9.45 -22.57 27.21
C LEU A 514 9.35 -23.28 28.56
N ASP A 515 10.18 -24.29 28.80
CA ASP A 515 10.12 -25.09 30.01
C ASP A 515 11.53 -25.48 30.52
N PHE A 516 11.78 -25.17 31.78
CA PHE A 516 12.97 -25.52 32.56
C PHE A 516 12.64 -25.51 34.06
N SER A 517 13.37 -26.28 34.87
CA SER A 517 13.13 -26.33 36.32
C SER A 517 14.39 -26.74 37.08
N ALA A 518 14.30 -26.76 38.41
CA ALA A 518 15.37 -27.27 39.26
C ALA A 518 15.68 -28.76 38.99
N GLU A 519 14.68 -29.55 38.60
CA GLU A 519 14.80 -31.00 38.36
C GLU A 519 15.39 -31.35 36.99
N LYS A 520 15.09 -30.58 35.94
CA LYS A 520 15.85 -30.64 34.68
C LYS A 520 16.21 -29.25 34.23
N LYS A 521 17.52 -28.97 34.31
CA LYS A 521 18.14 -27.70 33.92
C LYS A 521 18.11 -27.46 32.41
N ASP A 522 17.92 -28.51 31.61
CA ASP A 522 17.78 -28.38 30.17
C ASP A 522 16.52 -27.60 29.82
N VAL A 523 16.68 -26.62 28.93
CA VAL A 523 15.59 -25.76 28.45
C VAL A 523 15.03 -26.36 27.18
N VAL A 524 13.72 -26.63 27.17
CA VAL A 524 13.00 -27.21 26.03
C VAL A 524 11.72 -26.45 25.76
N MET A 525 11.14 -26.68 24.58
CA MET A 525 9.79 -26.21 24.25
C MET A 525 8.79 -27.36 24.37
N VAL A 526 7.75 -27.18 25.19
CA VAL A 526 6.70 -28.19 25.44
C VAL A 526 5.32 -27.61 25.17
N LYS A 527 4.30 -28.47 25.04
CA LYS A 527 2.92 -27.98 25.07
C LYS A 527 2.66 -27.27 26.39
N CYS A 528 1.97 -26.13 26.36
CA CYS A 528 1.77 -25.30 27.54
C CYS A 528 1.01 -26.01 28.68
N GLU A 529 0.18 -27.01 28.37
CA GLU A 529 -0.48 -27.88 29.36
C GLU A 529 0.48 -28.80 30.13
N ASN A 530 1.68 -29.05 29.57
CA ASN A 530 2.72 -29.90 30.15
C ASN A 530 3.83 -29.10 30.84
N LEU A 531 3.63 -27.79 31.07
CA LEU A 531 4.61 -26.93 31.70
C LEU A 531 4.89 -27.39 33.15
N ARG A 532 6.16 -27.63 33.51
CA ARG A 532 6.53 -28.15 34.83
C ARG A 532 6.45 -27.11 35.93
N SER A 533 6.62 -25.84 35.59
CA SER A 533 6.64 -24.74 36.55
C SER A 533 6.19 -23.45 35.91
N ASN A 534 5.41 -22.67 36.66
CA ASN A 534 4.94 -21.36 36.21
C ASN A 534 6.10 -20.43 35.86
N THR A 535 5.91 -19.67 34.78
CA THR A 535 6.86 -18.65 34.33
C THR A 535 6.57 -17.32 34.98
N MET A 536 7.62 -16.62 35.40
CA MET A 536 7.53 -15.20 35.79
C MET A 536 8.59 -14.40 35.04
N VAL A 537 8.18 -13.25 34.51
CA VAL A 537 9.05 -12.23 33.91
C VAL A 537 9.32 -11.15 34.97
N VAL A 538 10.57 -11.01 35.39
CA VAL A 538 11.00 -10.00 36.37
C VAL A 538 11.85 -8.95 35.66
N GLU A 539 11.17 -7.99 35.00
CA GLU A 539 11.80 -6.99 34.13
C GLU A 539 12.90 -6.19 34.83
N LYS A 540 12.69 -5.78 36.10
CA LYS A 540 13.66 -5.01 36.90
C LYS A 540 15.03 -5.69 37.01
N ASN A 541 15.05 -7.02 37.06
CA ASN A 541 16.28 -7.80 37.19
C ASN A 541 16.71 -8.42 35.85
N GLY A 542 15.88 -8.32 34.81
CA GLY A 542 16.08 -8.98 33.53
C GLY A 542 15.90 -10.50 33.60
N TRP A 543 15.10 -11.04 34.53
CA TRP A 543 14.98 -12.48 34.70
C TRP A 543 13.72 -13.08 34.07
N LEU A 544 13.89 -14.21 33.40
CA LEU A 544 12.81 -15.16 33.13
C LEU A 544 12.99 -16.34 34.09
N THR A 545 11.98 -16.61 34.92
CA THR A 545 12.10 -17.58 36.02
C THR A 545 11.05 -18.68 35.95
N GLN A 546 11.46 -19.90 36.28
CA GLN A 546 10.59 -21.08 36.43
C GLN A 546 11.12 -21.96 37.57
N GLY A 547 10.24 -22.37 38.49
CA GLY A 547 10.59 -23.34 39.55
C GLY A 547 11.77 -22.93 40.43
N GLY A 548 11.94 -21.62 40.70
CA GLY A 548 13.07 -21.07 41.47
C GLY A 548 14.38 -20.93 40.69
N MET A 549 14.38 -21.21 39.39
CA MET A 549 15.54 -21.09 38.50
C MET A 549 15.37 -19.90 37.55
N CYS A 550 16.49 -19.33 37.11
CA CYS A 550 16.58 -18.28 36.11
C CYS A 550 17.12 -18.83 34.79
N LEU A 551 16.54 -18.41 33.67
CA LEU A 551 17.05 -18.72 32.34
C LEU A 551 18.44 -18.10 32.17
N THR A 552 19.43 -18.94 31.93
CA THR A 552 20.83 -18.57 31.89
C THR A 552 21.42 -18.94 30.54
N VAL A 553 22.25 -18.08 29.98
CA VAL A 553 23.07 -18.41 28.81
C VAL A 553 24.53 -18.56 29.21
N THR A 554 25.24 -19.49 28.59
CA THR A 554 26.71 -19.54 28.66
C THR A 554 27.29 -19.78 27.28
N GLN A 555 28.52 -19.33 27.07
CA GLN A 555 29.32 -19.67 25.91
C GLN A 555 30.58 -20.36 26.42
N LYS A 556 30.84 -21.61 26.00
CA LYS A 556 32.00 -22.38 26.50
C LYS A 556 33.33 -21.84 25.98
N SER A 557 33.32 -21.29 24.77
CA SER A 557 34.44 -20.58 24.12
C SER A 557 33.90 -19.57 23.10
N PRO A 558 34.68 -18.55 22.68
CA PRO A 558 34.23 -17.49 21.78
C PRO A 558 33.63 -17.96 20.45
N ASN A 559 34.00 -19.16 19.99
CA ASN A 559 33.53 -19.78 18.75
C ASN A 559 32.54 -20.94 18.95
N SER A 560 32.15 -21.23 20.20
CA SER A 560 31.14 -22.26 20.50
C SER A 560 29.72 -21.70 20.43
N GLU A 561 28.76 -22.57 20.13
CA GLU A 561 27.34 -22.22 20.23
C GLU A 561 26.96 -21.85 21.68
N TYR A 562 26.07 -20.89 21.81
CA TYR A 562 25.50 -20.53 23.10
C TYR A 562 24.63 -21.67 23.63
N GLN A 563 24.82 -22.01 24.90
CA GLN A 563 23.99 -22.98 25.60
C GLN A 563 23.03 -22.24 26.53
N ILE A 564 21.76 -22.64 26.50
CA ILE A 564 20.69 -22.08 27.32
C ILE A 564 20.25 -23.15 28.32
N PHE A 565 20.19 -22.80 29.61
CA PHE A 565 19.86 -23.71 30.70
C PHE A 565 19.28 -22.96 31.91
N GLY A 566 18.59 -23.66 32.80
CA GLY A 566 18.14 -23.14 34.09
C GLY A 566 19.25 -23.21 35.15
N SER A 567 19.52 -22.10 35.85
CA SER A 567 20.41 -22.07 37.02
C SER A 567 19.81 -21.22 38.15
N HIS A 568 20.37 -21.30 39.37
CA HIS A 568 19.87 -20.46 40.47
C HIS A 568 20.01 -18.98 40.14
N CYS A 569 18.97 -18.21 40.46
CA CYS A 569 18.94 -16.78 40.20
C CYS A 569 20.02 -16.04 41.01
N ASP A 570 20.87 -15.28 40.33
CA ASP A 570 21.91 -14.44 40.92
C ASP A 570 21.91 -13.06 40.27
N VAL A 571 21.67 -12.01 41.07
CA VAL A 571 21.62 -10.64 40.58
C VAL A 571 22.94 -10.17 39.98
N LYS A 572 24.07 -10.77 40.37
CA LYS A 572 25.40 -10.44 39.84
C LYS A 572 25.72 -11.18 38.54
N ASN A 573 24.95 -12.21 38.19
CA ASN A 573 25.20 -12.99 36.99
C ASN A 573 24.60 -12.29 35.75
N GLY A 574 25.46 -11.62 34.98
CA GLY A 574 25.08 -10.96 33.73
C GLY A 574 24.48 -11.90 32.68
N ALA A 575 24.80 -13.19 32.74
CA ALA A 575 24.31 -14.21 31.80
C ALA A 575 22.84 -14.61 32.05
N GLN A 576 22.22 -14.08 33.10
CA GLN A 576 20.79 -14.22 33.40
C GLN A 576 20.01 -12.95 33.06
N ARG A 577 20.66 -11.88 32.62
CA ARG A 577 20.03 -10.56 32.42
C ARG A 577 19.55 -10.39 30.99
N TRP A 578 18.30 -10.71 30.76
CA TRP A 578 17.58 -10.52 29.51
C TRP A 578 16.93 -9.14 29.44
N ILE A 579 16.91 -8.56 28.25
CA ILE A 579 16.10 -7.39 27.93
C ILE A 579 14.79 -7.91 27.33
N PHE A 580 13.67 -7.56 27.95
CA PHE A 580 12.33 -7.86 27.45
C PHE A 580 11.83 -6.68 26.64
N GLU A 581 12.07 -6.70 25.33
CA GLU A 581 11.56 -5.66 24.44
C GLU A 581 10.11 -5.97 24.07
N LYS A 582 9.21 -5.03 24.34
CA LYS A 582 7.80 -5.16 23.95
C LYS A 582 7.69 -4.98 22.44
N LEU A 583 7.03 -5.92 21.78
CA LEU A 583 6.70 -5.79 20.37
C LEU A 583 5.34 -5.08 20.25
N GLU A 584 5.18 -4.21 19.27
CA GLU A 584 3.87 -3.64 18.93
C GLU A 584 2.97 -4.77 18.40
N THR A 585 2.10 -5.29 19.26
CA THR A 585 1.10 -6.31 18.90
C THR A 585 -0.30 -5.95 19.39
N PHE A 586 -1.31 -6.53 18.74
CA PHE A 586 -2.71 -6.26 19.03
C PHE A 586 -3.17 -7.10 20.23
N GLU A 587 -2.88 -6.61 21.44
CA GLU A 587 -3.07 -7.31 22.71
C GLU A 587 -4.35 -6.89 23.45
N SER A 588 -4.81 -7.77 24.34
CA SER A 588 -6.02 -7.62 25.19
C SER A 588 -5.96 -6.37 26.05
#